data_AF-A0A2I0SQH2-F1
#
_entry.id   AF-A0A2I0SQH2-F1
#
_cell.length_a   1.000
_cell.length_b   1.000
_cell.length_c   1.000
_cell.angle_alpha   90.00
_cell.angle_beta   90.00
_cell.angle_gamma   90.00
#
_symmetry.space_group_name_H-M   'P 1'
#
loop_
_entity.id
_entity.type
_entity.pdbx_description
1 polymer ?
#
loop_
_entity_poly.entity_id
_entity_poly.type
_entity_poly.pdbx_seq_one_letter_code
_entity_poly.pdbx_strand_id
1 'polypeptide(L)'
;MTDLVRVQVTFTSPAGDRASGCTGESTATAKVSLPEPLGDRDVIVDNYTRFTAEGAEPPALRLCGELGCTPPATGCTPASYEQALTAVDAPEHTYRNSERCDGKWLVLDFSWRTGPACDDSTDPACSARLGDRWFFRSKKSGWEPISRTSAGGCRDVRREEPAFPSSLCRSLAPLSSALHPSYPPPSASSTPGARSTATATP
;
A
#
# COMPACT_ATOMS: atom_id res chain seq x y z
N MET A 1 4.79 -26.56 1.89
CA MET A 1 4.50 -26.04 3.24
C MET A 1 5.83 -25.70 3.86
N THR A 2 6.09 -24.43 4.19
CA THR A 2 7.32 -24.08 4.93
C THR A 2 7.16 -24.57 6.35
N ASP A 3 8.13 -25.34 6.85
CA ASP A 3 8.17 -25.75 8.24
C ASP A 3 8.64 -24.57 9.11
N LEU A 4 7.99 -24.36 10.25
CA LEU A 4 8.07 -23.13 11.03
C LEU A 4 8.38 -23.42 12.50
N VAL A 5 9.35 -22.70 13.06
CA VAL A 5 9.57 -22.63 14.50
C VAL A 5 8.82 -21.42 15.05
N ARG A 6 7.92 -21.64 16.01
CA ARG A 6 7.14 -20.56 16.64
C ARG A 6 7.70 -20.23 18.01
N VAL A 7 7.95 -18.94 18.23
CA VAL A 7 8.33 -18.38 19.53
C VAL A 7 7.22 -17.43 19.95
N GLN A 8 6.69 -17.63 21.14
CA GLN A 8 5.72 -16.72 21.75
C GLN A 8 6.38 -16.05 22.95
N VAL A 9 6.39 -14.72 22.95
CA VAL A 9 6.91 -13.92 24.06
C VAL A 9 5.74 -13.48 24.90
N THR A 10 5.71 -13.91 26.16
CA THR A 10 4.70 -13.46 27.13
C THR A 10 5.40 -12.65 28.21
N PHE A 11 5.02 -11.38 28.32
CA PHE A 11 5.47 -10.51 29.41
C PHE A 11 4.55 -10.70 30.61
N THR A 12 5.12 -11.04 31.76
CA THR A 12 4.39 -11.11 33.03
C THR A 12 5.00 -10.10 34.00
N SER A 13 4.22 -9.09 34.40
CA SER A 13 4.61 -8.22 35.52
C SER A 13 4.01 -8.77 36.83
N PRO A 14 4.80 -8.93 37.90
CA PRO A 14 4.27 -9.27 39.23
C PRO A 14 3.35 -8.18 39.81
N ALA A 15 3.46 -6.95 39.31
CA ALA A 15 2.64 -5.83 39.72
C ALA A 15 1.47 -5.65 38.74
N GLY A 16 0.28 -6.10 39.16
CA GLY A 16 -1.00 -5.57 38.66
C GLY A 16 -1.30 -4.17 39.23
N ASP A 17 -0.27 -3.39 39.53
CA ASP A 17 -0.39 -2.06 40.13
C ASP A 17 -0.55 -1.01 39.04
N ARG A 18 -1.76 -0.48 38.91
CA ARG A 18 -2.08 0.61 37.98
C ARG A 18 -1.67 1.99 38.51
N ALA A 19 -1.23 2.09 39.76
CA ALA A 19 -0.84 3.36 40.39
C ALA A 19 0.63 3.72 40.10
N SER A 20 1.51 2.73 39.95
CA SER A 20 2.89 2.89 39.53
C SER A 20 2.98 2.73 38.01
N GLY A 21 2.42 3.69 37.27
CA GLY A 21 2.53 3.72 35.82
C GLY A 21 3.96 3.43 35.37
N CYS A 22 4.14 2.53 34.40
CA CYS A 22 5.44 2.11 33.89
C CYS A 22 6.41 3.30 33.82
N THR A 23 7.34 3.41 34.78
CA THR A 23 8.13 4.64 34.99
C THR A 23 9.30 4.75 34.02
N GLY A 24 9.49 3.74 33.19
CA GLY A 24 10.48 3.71 32.13
C GLY A 24 10.39 2.43 31.31
N GLU A 25 11.10 2.44 30.20
CA GLU A 25 11.28 1.30 29.31
C GLU A 25 12.77 0.95 29.25
N SER A 26 13.08 -0.34 29.14
CA SER A 26 14.44 -0.79 28.89
C SER A 26 14.41 -2.01 27.97
N THR A 27 15.41 -2.12 27.10
CA THR A 27 15.57 -3.31 26.25
C THR A 27 16.12 -4.46 27.07
N ALA A 28 15.43 -5.60 27.07
CA ALA A 28 15.93 -6.84 27.65
C ALA A 28 16.22 -7.87 26.55
N THR A 29 17.23 -8.72 26.77
CA THR A 29 17.54 -9.83 25.88
C THR A 29 17.13 -11.14 26.53
N ALA A 30 16.28 -11.91 25.85
CA ALA A 30 15.96 -13.29 26.22
C ALA A 30 16.66 -14.27 25.27
N LYS A 31 17.28 -15.32 25.81
CA LYS A 31 17.86 -16.40 25.01
C LYS A 31 16.90 -17.57 24.98
N VAL A 32 16.50 -17.99 23.78
CA VAL A 32 15.66 -19.16 23.56
C VAL A 32 16.52 -20.27 22.98
N SER A 33 16.49 -21.44 23.61
CA SER A 33 17.15 -22.64 23.07
C SER A 33 16.11 -23.50 22.37
N LEU A 34 16.36 -23.84 21.11
CA LEU A 34 15.50 -24.75 20.37
C LEU A 34 15.81 -26.20 20.75
N PRO A 35 14.79 -27.09 20.82
CA PRO A 35 15.01 -28.50 21.12
C PRO A 35 15.79 -29.24 20.02
N GLU A 36 15.78 -28.67 18.80
CA GLU A 36 16.48 -29.18 17.63
C GLU A 36 17.15 -28.02 16.87
N PRO A 37 18.22 -28.28 16.10
CA PRO A 37 18.84 -27.26 15.24
C PRO A 37 17.82 -26.61 14.30
N LEU A 38 17.87 -25.29 14.12
CA LEU A 38 16.89 -24.56 13.29
C LEU A 38 16.80 -25.11 11.86
N GLY A 39 17.93 -25.51 11.26
CA GLY A 39 17.99 -25.97 9.88
C GLY A 39 17.52 -24.88 8.92
N ASP A 40 16.77 -25.27 7.89
CA ASP A 40 16.20 -24.35 6.87
C ASP A 40 14.82 -23.78 7.28
N ARG A 41 14.44 -23.93 8.56
CA ARG A 41 13.13 -23.49 9.05
C ARG A 41 13.14 -22.00 9.35
N ASP A 42 12.04 -21.34 9.03
CA ASP A 42 11.84 -19.95 9.42
C ASP A 42 11.33 -19.85 10.86
N VAL A 43 11.69 -18.75 11.53
CA VAL A 43 11.24 -18.45 12.90
C VAL A 43 10.12 -17.42 12.84
N ILE A 44 9.00 -17.70 13.49
CA ILE A 44 7.91 -16.72 13.68
C ILE A 44 7.84 -16.34 15.15
N VAL A 45 7.90 -15.04 15.44
CA VAL A 45 7.70 -14.46 16.77
C VAL A 45 6.30 -13.83 16.83
N ASP A 46 5.53 -14.17 17.86
CA ASP A 46 4.20 -13.59 18.17
C ASP A 46 3.21 -13.59 16.98
N ASN A 47 3.33 -14.61 16.11
CA ASN A 47 2.53 -14.89 14.91
C ASN A 47 2.81 -14.09 13.62
N TYR A 48 3.41 -12.91 13.70
CA TYR A 48 3.54 -12.03 12.53
C TYR A 48 4.98 -11.78 12.10
N THR A 49 5.90 -11.68 13.06
CA THR A 49 7.29 -11.33 12.76
C THR A 49 8.05 -12.58 12.34
N ARG A 50 8.31 -12.71 11.04
CA ARG A 50 9.01 -13.86 10.48
C ARG A 50 10.47 -13.54 10.21
N PHE A 51 11.35 -14.48 10.54
CA PHE A 51 12.77 -14.44 10.28
C PHE A 51 13.17 -15.68 9.49
N THR A 52 14.18 -15.53 8.64
CA THR A 52 14.74 -16.63 7.84
C THR A 52 16.25 -16.69 7.97
N ALA A 53 16.81 -17.89 7.87
CA ALA A 53 18.25 -18.09 7.74
C ALA A 53 18.75 -17.74 6.32
N GLU A 54 17.86 -17.71 5.32
CA GLU A 54 18.22 -17.45 3.93
C GLU A 54 18.83 -16.05 3.75
N GLY A 55 20.09 -16.01 3.34
CA GLY A 55 20.85 -14.78 3.12
C GLY A 55 21.32 -14.08 4.40
N ALA A 56 21.27 -14.76 5.55
CA ALA A 56 21.83 -14.28 6.81
C ALA A 56 23.14 -15.02 7.16
N GLU A 57 24.07 -14.34 7.83
CA GLU A 57 25.28 -14.96 8.36
C GLU A 57 24.97 -15.64 9.71
N PRO A 58 25.22 -16.95 9.86
CA PRO A 58 24.98 -17.64 11.14
C PRO A 58 25.79 -17.00 12.30
N PRO A 59 25.22 -16.88 13.51
CA PRO A 59 23.92 -17.39 13.96
C PRO A 59 22.75 -16.39 13.77
N ALA A 60 22.94 -15.30 13.04
CA ALA A 60 21.89 -14.31 12.83
C ALA A 60 20.80 -14.82 11.89
N LEU A 61 19.61 -14.24 12.00
CA LEU A 61 18.49 -14.44 11.09
C LEU A 61 18.11 -13.11 10.46
N ARG A 62 17.68 -13.14 9.20
CA ARG A 62 17.18 -11.97 8.48
C ARG A 62 15.70 -11.80 8.76
N LEU A 63 15.29 -10.59 9.14
CA LEU A 63 13.88 -10.22 9.21
C LEU A 63 13.26 -10.25 7.81
N CYS A 64 12.14 -10.96 7.67
CA CYS A 64 11.38 -10.99 6.44
C CYS A 64 10.60 -9.68 6.28
N GLY A 65 10.49 -9.19 5.05
CA GLY A 65 9.72 -8.00 4.75
C GLY A 65 8.22 -8.29 4.69
N GLU A 66 7.44 -7.24 4.42
CA GLU A 66 5.99 -7.32 4.25
C GLU A 66 5.57 -8.33 3.16
N LEU A 67 6.38 -8.45 2.11
CA LEU A 67 6.18 -9.39 1.01
C LEU A 67 6.68 -10.82 1.31
N GLY A 68 7.02 -11.09 2.57
CA GLY A 68 7.54 -12.36 3.04
C GLY A 68 9.07 -12.47 2.96
N CYS A 69 9.56 -13.70 3.18
CA CYS A 69 10.99 -13.99 3.27
C CYS A 69 11.66 -14.08 1.89
N THR A 70 10.88 -14.44 0.88
CA THR A 70 11.32 -14.67 -0.50
C THR A 70 10.39 -13.87 -1.44
N PRO A 71 10.42 -12.53 -1.39
CA PRO A 71 9.56 -11.71 -2.22
C PRO A 71 9.84 -11.98 -3.71
N PRO A 72 8.83 -11.92 -4.58
CA PRO A 72 9.05 -12.06 -6.02
C PRO A 72 10.00 -10.96 -6.49
N ALA A 73 10.90 -11.32 -7.41
CA ALA A 73 11.76 -10.34 -8.05
C ALA A 73 10.93 -9.32 -8.85
N THR A 74 11.43 -8.08 -8.92
CA THR A 74 10.84 -7.07 -9.80
C THR A 74 10.97 -7.51 -11.26
N GLY A 75 9.88 -7.38 -12.02
CA GLY A 75 9.86 -7.76 -13.43
C GLY A 75 8.45 -7.80 -14.00
N CYS A 76 8.33 -8.23 -15.25
CA CYS A 76 7.07 -8.22 -15.98
C CYS A 76 6.27 -9.51 -15.74
N THR A 77 5.88 -9.75 -14.48
CA THR A 77 5.12 -10.94 -14.08
C THR A 77 3.95 -10.57 -13.16
N PRO A 78 2.85 -11.34 -13.14
CA PRO A 78 1.72 -11.07 -12.26
C PRO A 78 2.10 -10.95 -10.78
N ALA A 79 2.95 -11.87 -10.28
CA ALA A 79 3.41 -11.84 -8.88
C ALA A 79 4.18 -10.55 -8.54
N SER A 80 4.96 -10.04 -9.50
CA SER A 80 5.67 -8.77 -9.32
C SER A 80 4.73 -7.56 -9.33
N TYR A 81 3.64 -7.61 -10.10
CA TYR A 81 2.64 -6.55 -10.11
C TYR A 81 1.80 -6.52 -8.83
N GLU A 82 1.53 -7.67 -8.20
CA GLU A 82 0.92 -7.70 -6.86
C GLU A 82 1.81 -6.99 -5.82
N GLN A 83 3.12 -7.22 -5.87
CA GLN A 83 4.09 -6.47 -5.06
C GLN A 83 3.99 -4.95 -5.29
N ALA A 84 3.75 -4.50 -6.53
CA ALA A 84 3.57 -3.07 -6.83
C ALA A 84 2.27 -2.51 -6.23
N LEU A 85 1.19 -3.30 -6.21
CA LEU A 85 -0.07 -2.91 -5.57
C LEU A 85 0.09 -2.79 -4.05
N THR A 86 0.79 -3.72 -3.41
CA THR A 86 1.15 -3.62 -1.99
C THR A 86 1.98 -2.37 -1.70
N ALA A 87 2.96 -2.04 -2.55
CA ALA A 87 3.84 -0.89 -2.35
C ALA A 87 3.13 0.49 -2.37
N VAL A 88 1.87 0.55 -2.83
CA VAL A 88 1.05 1.78 -2.83
C VAL A 88 -0.19 1.65 -1.95
N ASP A 89 -0.24 0.63 -1.08
CA ASP A 89 -1.37 0.32 -0.23
C ASP A 89 -2.69 0.26 -1.02
N ALA A 90 -2.65 -0.38 -2.20
CA ALA A 90 -3.83 -0.49 -3.05
C ALA A 90 -4.97 -1.21 -2.30
N PRO A 91 -6.23 -0.75 -2.42
CA PRO A 91 -7.35 -1.38 -1.73
C PRO A 91 -7.49 -2.86 -2.06
N GLU A 92 -8.03 -3.63 -1.11
CA GLU A 92 -8.40 -5.02 -1.35
C GLU A 92 -9.39 -5.13 -2.53
N HIS A 93 -9.34 -6.27 -3.24
CA HIS A 93 -10.14 -6.52 -4.44
C HIS A 93 -9.91 -5.49 -5.57
N THR A 94 -8.69 -4.98 -5.67
CA THR A 94 -8.24 -4.18 -6.80
C THR A 94 -8.19 -5.01 -8.09
N TYR A 95 -8.66 -4.41 -9.18
CA TYR A 95 -8.58 -4.92 -10.54
C TYR A 95 -7.42 -4.22 -11.25
N ARG A 96 -6.47 -4.99 -11.78
CA ARG A 96 -5.46 -4.47 -12.72
C ARG A 96 -6.13 -4.25 -14.07
N ASN A 97 -6.24 -3.00 -14.48
CA ASN A 97 -6.93 -2.61 -15.70
C ASN A 97 -5.99 -2.62 -16.90
N SER A 98 -4.72 -2.24 -16.71
CA SER A 98 -3.67 -2.40 -17.71
C SER A 98 -2.27 -2.35 -17.10
N GLU A 99 -1.32 -3.03 -17.74
CA GLU A 99 0.08 -3.08 -17.34
C GLU A 99 1.00 -2.75 -18.52
N ARG A 100 2.03 -1.92 -18.28
CA ARG A 100 3.14 -1.72 -19.23
C ARG A 100 4.46 -1.82 -18.49
N CYS A 101 5.27 -2.81 -18.87
CA CYS A 101 6.51 -3.13 -18.16
C CYS A 101 7.65 -3.37 -19.14
N ASP A 102 8.85 -2.91 -18.79
CA ASP A 102 10.10 -3.21 -19.51
C ASP A 102 11.15 -3.92 -18.64
N GLY A 103 10.74 -4.37 -17.45
CA GLY A 103 11.57 -5.05 -16.46
C GLY A 103 12.25 -4.10 -15.47
N LYS A 104 12.49 -2.84 -15.85
CA LYS A 104 13.05 -1.81 -14.95
C LYS A 104 12.01 -0.78 -14.50
N TRP A 105 10.99 -0.59 -15.31
CA TRP A 105 9.93 0.37 -15.13
C TRP A 105 8.59 -0.30 -15.34
N LEU A 106 7.60 0.17 -14.58
CA LEU A 106 6.23 -0.33 -14.64
C LEU A 106 5.27 0.86 -14.64
N VAL A 107 4.26 0.78 -15.50
CA VAL A 107 3.02 1.57 -15.42
C VAL A 107 1.91 0.60 -15.08
N LEU A 108 1.17 0.90 -14.02
CA LEU A 108 0.03 0.12 -13.59
C LEU A 108 -1.20 1.02 -13.51
N ASP A 109 -2.22 0.67 -14.27
CA ASP A 109 -3.55 1.24 -14.13
C ASP A 109 -4.39 0.23 -13.34
N PHE A 110 -5.00 0.66 -12.25
CA PHE A 110 -5.85 -0.22 -11.46
C PHE A 110 -7.09 0.49 -10.95
N SER A 111 -8.09 -0.29 -10.56
CA SER A 111 -9.35 0.23 -10.01
C SER A 111 -9.92 -0.66 -8.93
N TRP A 112 -10.72 -0.09 -8.05
CA TRP A 112 -11.44 -0.80 -7.00
C TRP A 112 -12.89 -0.34 -6.96
N ARG A 113 -13.79 -1.23 -6.54
CA ARG A 113 -15.21 -0.89 -6.41
C ARG A 113 -15.42 -0.01 -5.17
N THR A 114 -16.29 0.98 -5.29
CA THR A 114 -16.67 1.88 -4.19
C THR A 114 -18.18 1.90 -3.91
N GLY A 115 -18.95 1.15 -4.70
CA GLY A 115 -20.38 0.97 -4.52
C GLY A 115 -20.77 -0.18 -3.60
N PRO A 116 -22.07 -0.31 -3.28
CA PRO A 116 -22.59 -1.44 -2.53
C PRO A 116 -22.30 -2.78 -3.25
N ALA A 117 -22.19 -3.85 -2.47
CA ALA A 117 -22.20 -5.20 -3.02
C ALA A 117 -23.60 -5.47 -3.60
N CYS A 118 -23.69 -5.43 -4.91
CA CYS A 118 -24.90 -5.78 -5.64
C CYS A 118 -24.68 -7.09 -6.39
N ASP A 119 -25.74 -7.87 -6.52
CA ASP A 119 -25.82 -8.96 -7.50
C ASP A 119 -25.84 -8.39 -8.94
N ASP A 120 -26.43 -9.09 -9.91
CA ASP A 120 -26.53 -8.65 -11.32
C ASP A 120 -27.45 -7.43 -11.56
N SER A 121 -27.50 -6.50 -10.60
CA SER A 121 -28.19 -5.22 -10.72
C SER A 121 -27.50 -4.32 -11.74
N THR A 122 -28.29 -3.67 -12.59
CA THR A 122 -27.84 -2.66 -13.54
C THR A 122 -27.76 -1.25 -12.93
N ASP A 123 -27.92 -1.11 -11.61
CA ASP A 123 -27.82 0.19 -10.95
C ASP A 123 -26.39 0.76 -11.13
N PRO A 124 -26.23 1.99 -11.65
CA PRO A 124 -24.93 2.63 -11.81
C PRO A 124 -24.07 2.63 -10.54
N ALA A 125 -24.69 2.75 -9.36
CA ALA A 125 -23.99 2.70 -8.08
C ALA A 125 -23.26 1.37 -7.87
N CYS A 126 -23.81 0.27 -8.38
CA CYS A 126 -23.21 -1.07 -8.30
C CYS A 126 -21.98 -1.23 -9.20
N SER A 127 -21.85 -0.39 -10.22
CA SER A 127 -20.70 -0.35 -11.13
C SER A 127 -19.65 0.70 -10.75
N ALA A 128 -19.90 1.48 -9.69
CA ALA A 128 -19.04 2.57 -9.26
C ALA A 128 -17.64 2.06 -8.88
N ARG A 129 -16.63 2.70 -9.49
CA ARG A 129 -15.22 2.39 -9.27
C ARG A 129 -14.44 3.67 -9.14
N LEU A 130 -13.39 3.62 -8.33
CA LEU A 130 -12.28 4.55 -8.41
C LEU A 130 -11.09 3.81 -9.02
N GLY A 131 -10.15 4.56 -9.57
CA GLY A 131 -8.92 3.97 -10.06
C GLY A 131 -7.79 4.97 -10.03
N ASP A 132 -6.60 4.49 -10.34
CA ASP A 132 -5.38 5.28 -10.41
C ASP A 132 -4.44 4.72 -11.47
N ARG A 133 -3.55 5.58 -11.96
CA ARG A 133 -2.33 5.17 -12.65
C ARG A 133 -1.14 5.49 -11.78
N TRP A 134 -0.30 4.48 -11.60
CA TRP A 134 0.96 4.58 -10.91
C TRP A 134 2.13 4.22 -11.81
N PHE A 135 3.25 4.91 -11.58
CA PHE A 135 4.53 4.65 -12.22
C PHE A 135 5.53 4.17 -11.19
N PHE A 136 6.32 3.16 -11.53
CA PHE A 136 7.25 2.52 -10.61
C PHE A 136 8.63 2.32 -11.21
N ARG A 137 9.64 2.27 -10.33
CA ARG A 137 11.00 1.84 -10.61
C ARG A 137 11.31 0.52 -9.91
N SER A 138 11.98 -0.39 -10.60
CA SER A 138 12.47 -1.62 -9.99
C SER A 138 13.58 -1.33 -8.98
N LYS A 139 13.47 -1.86 -7.77
CA LYS A 139 14.56 -1.98 -6.79
C LYS A 139 14.76 -3.43 -6.41
N LYS A 140 15.88 -3.72 -5.74
CA LYS A 140 16.13 -5.05 -5.15
C LYS A 140 15.08 -5.41 -4.08
N SER A 141 14.56 -4.41 -3.38
CA SER A 141 13.53 -4.55 -2.35
C SER A 141 12.11 -4.69 -2.90
N GLY A 142 11.90 -4.44 -4.20
CA GLY A 142 10.57 -4.41 -4.82
C GLY A 142 10.36 -3.22 -5.73
N TRP A 143 9.12 -3.00 -6.16
CA TRP A 143 8.74 -1.82 -6.92
C TRP A 143 8.70 -0.59 -6.01
N GLU A 144 9.39 0.47 -6.41
CA GLU A 144 9.35 1.77 -5.75
C GLU A 144 8.37 2.69 -6.52
N PRO A 145 7.31 3.20 -5.87
CA PRO A 145 6.40 4.14 -6.48
C PRO A 145 7.10 5.46 -6.78
N ILE A 146 6.85 6.02 -7.97
CA ILE A 146 7.40 7.31 -8.42
C ILE A 146 6.30 8.35 -8.30
N SER A 147 5.21 8.16 -9.05
CA SER A 147 4.14 9.15 -9.15
C SER A 147 2.78 8.51 -9.43
N ARG A 148 1.74 9.24 -9.03
CA ARG A 148 0.31 8.92 -9.23
C ARG A 148 -0.30 9.99 -10.12
N THR A 149 -1.08 9.61 -11.13
CA THR A 149 -1.81 10.57 -11.97
C THR A 149 -3.05 9.94 -12.58
N SER A 150 -3.95 10.77 -13.09
CA SER A 150 -5.01 10.37 -14.04
C SER A 150 -4.73 10.89 -15.45
N ALA A 151 -3.69 11.71 -15.63
CA ALA A 151 -3.34 12.28 -16.91
C ALA A 151 -2.75 11.25 -17.88
N GLY A 152 -2.86 11.56 -19.17
CA GLY A 152 -2.17 10.84 -20.23
C GLY A 152 -0.73 11.30 -20.42
N GLY A 153 0.04 10.53 -21.18
CA GLY A 153 1.40 10.89 -21.55
C GLY A 153 2.44 10.74 -20.44
N CYS A 154 3.59 11.37 -20.65
CA CYS A 154 4.79 11.20 -19.82
C CYS A 154 5.10 12.37 -18.88
N ARG A 155 4.31 13.44 -18.90
CA ARG A 155 4.69 14.73 -18.29
C ARG A 155 4.94 14.60 -16.80
N ASP A 156 4.01 13.95 -16.08
CA ASP A 156 4.09 13.88 -14.62
C ASP A 156 5.23 12.98 -14.14
N VAL A 157 5.32 11.75 -14.68
CA VAL A 157 6.39 10.83 -14.30
C VAL A 157 7.78 11.37 -14.68
N ARG A 158 7.94 12.01 -15.84
CA ARG A 158 9.26 12.53 -16.25
C ARG A 158 9.68 13.82 -15.54
N ARG A 159 8.75 14.52 -14.89
CA ARG A 159 9.08 15.64 -14.00
C ARG A 159 9.80 15.13 -12.75
N GLU A 160 9.38 13.99 -12.22
CA GLU A 160 9.89 13.40 -10.99
C GLU A 160 11.05 12.41 -11.25
N GLU A 161 10.98 11.69 -12.38
CA GLU A 161 12.00 10.74 -12.81
C GLU A 161 12.31 10.93 -14.31
N PRO A 162 13.24 11.84 -14.65
CA PRO A 162 13.55 12.18 -16.04
C PRO A 162 14.01 11.01 -16.90
N ALA A 163 14.58 9.95 -16.28
CA ALA A 163 15.04 8.75 -16.97
C ALA A 163 13.90 7.75 -17.28
N PHE A 164 12.66 8.05 -16.89
CA PHE A 164 11.52 7.19 -17.19
C PHE A 164 11.32 7.04 -18.71
N PRO A 165 11.22 5.82 -19.23
CA PRO A 165 11.23 5.56 -20.67
C PRO A 165 9.93 6.04 -21.31
N SER A 166 10.07 6.95 -22.28
CA SER A 166 8.91 7.51 -22.97
C SER A 166 8.08 6.47 -23.72
N SER A 167 8.65 5.31 -24.09
CA SER A 167 7.92 4.19 -24.72
C SER A 167 6.79 3.65 -23.85
N LEU A 168 6.91 3.72 -22.53
CA LEU A 168 5.89 3.21 -21.60
C LEU A 168 4.73 4.20 -21.39
N CYS A 169 4.96 5.51 -21.58
CA CYS A 169 3.98 6.54 -21.23
C CYS A 169 3.45 7.38 -22.39
N ARG A 170 4.16 7.44 -23.54
CA ARG A 170 3.84 8.40 -24.61
C ARG A 170 2.46 8.21 -25.20
N SER A 171 2.01 6.96 -25.34
CA SER A 171 0.71 6.62 -25.93
C SER A 171 -0.40 6.48 -24.88
N LEU A 172 -0.14 6.80 -23.61
CA LEU A 172 -1.15 6.66 -22.58
C LEU A 172 -2.21 7.75 -22.72
N ALA A 173 -3.45 7.35 -22.93
CA ALA A 173 -4.59 8.24 -22.79
C ALA A 173 -4.79 8.60 -21.30
N PRO A 174 -5.45 9.75 -21.00
CA PRO A 174 -5.97 10.01 -19.66
C PRO A 174 -6.87 8.86 -19.19
N LEU A 175 -6.87 8.60 -17.88
CA LEU A 175 -7.83 7.68 -17.28
C LEU A 175 -9.24 8.24 -17.44
N SER A 176 -10.23 7.33 -17.47
CA SER A 176 -11.64 7.73 -17.52
C SER A 176 -11.97 8.63 -16.33
N SER A 177 -12.68 9.73 -16.58
CA SER A 177 -13.16 10.64 -15.52
C SER A 177 -14.10 9.94 -14.54
N ALA A 178 -14.72 8.82 -14.93
CA ALA A 178 -15.53 8.00 -14.03
C ALA A 178 -14.70 7.34 -12.90
N LEU A 179 -13.40 7.08 -13.14
CA LEU A 179 -12.49 6.52 -12.13
C LEU A 179 -11.90 7.59 -11.20
N HIS A 180 -11.98 8.86 -11.60
CA HIS A 180 -11.49 10.01 -10.84
C HIS A 180 -12.52 11.15 -10.87
N PRO A 181 -13.69 10.97 -10.23
CA PRO A 181 -14.71 12.00 -10.21
C PRO A 181 -14.17 13.23 -9.49
N SER A 182 -14.19 14.37 -10.19
CA SER A 182 -13.94 15.67 -9.57
C SER A 182 -15.27 16.20 -9.05
N TYR A 183 -15.48 16.13 -7.73
CA TYR A 183 -16.66 16.73 -7.11
C TYR A 183 -16.41 18.22 -6.90
N PRO A 184 -17.29 19.12 -7.37
CA PRO A 184 -17.21 20.52 -7.00
C PRO A 184 -17.32 20.66 -5.48
N PRO A 185 -16.61 21.63 -4.87
CA PRO A 185 -16.74 21.87 -3.43
C PRO A 185 -18.21 22.12 -3.08
N PRO A 186 -18.68 21.67 -1.89
CA PRO A 186 -20.04 21.94 -1.47
C PRO A 186 -20.28 23.46 -1.52
N SER A 187 -21.31 23.87 -2.26
CA SER A 187 -21.67 25.29 -2.36
C SER A 187 -21.99 25.80 -0.96
N ALA A 188 -21.36 26.92 -0.57
CA ALA A 188 -21.67 27.56 0.71
C ALA A 188 -23.17 27.89 0.75
N SER A 189 -23.87 27.33 1.73
CA SER A 189 -25.29 27.63 1.97
C SER A 189 -25.46 29.14 2.08
N SER A 190 -26.36 29.71 1.28
CA SER A 190 -26.69 31.13 1.30
C SER A 190 -27.13 31.54 2.70
N THR A 191 -26.33 32.36 3.39
CA THR A 191 -26.74 33.05 4.62
C THR A 191 -27.96 33.92 4.28
N PRO A 192 -29.09 33.79 4.99
CA PRO A 192 -30.24 34.67 4.78
C PRO A 192 -29.83 36.12 5.07
N GLY A 193 -29.92 36.95 4.04
CA GLY A 193 -29.50 38.35 4.07
C GLY A 193 -30.24 39.18 5.11
N ALA A 194 -29.49 40.08 5.74
CA ALA A 194 -29.94 41.10 6.66
C ALA A 194 -31.03 41.99 6.06
N ARG A 195 -32.04 42.32 6.89
CA ARG A 195 -33.09 43.30 6.61
C ARG A 195 -32.50 44.64 6.16
N SER A 196 -32.92 45.13 5.00
CA SER A 196 -32.78 46.53 4.60
C SER A 196 -33.58 47.44 5.54
N THR A 197 -32.92 48.35 6.24
CA THR A 197 -33.56 49.53 6.83
C THR A 197 -33.57 50.64 5.78
N ALA A 198 -34.77 50.97 5.30
CA ALA A 198 -35.02 52.16 4.52
C ALA A 198 -34.92 53.40 5.43
N THR A 199 -34.07 54.36 5.07
CA THR A 199 -34.08 55.71 5.64
C THR A 199 -34.90 56.59 4.70
N ALA A 200 -35.97 57.16 5.24
CA ALA A 200 -36.83 58.11 4.54
C ALA A 200 -36.51 59.55 4.96
N THR A 201 -36.73 60.45 3.99
CA THR A 201 -37.24 61.85 4.14
C THR A 201 -36.19 62.96 4.31
N PRO A 202 -36.49 64.22 3.93
CA PRO A 202 -37.37 64.78 2.88
C PRO A 202 -36.61 65.40 1.70
#